data_AF-A0A7D9EVM0-F1
#
_entry.id   AF-A0A7D9EVM0-F1
#
_cell.length_a   1.000
_cell.length_b   1.000
_cell.length_c   1.000
_cell.angle_alpha   90.00
_cell.angle_beta   90.00
_cell.angle_gamma   90.00
#
_symmetry.space_group_name_H-M   'P 1'
#
loop_
_entity.id
_entity.type
_entity.pdbx_description
1 polymer ?
#
loop_
_entity_poly.entity_id
_entity_poly.type
_entity_poly.pdbx_seq_one_letter_code
_entity_poly.pdbx_strand_id
1 'polypeptide(L)'
;MTYMKFIATPIASLAVLSNIGVVILFLRNTIWLKKPYNVFILHLAFTDLTTGILMSIAPGLSFKPTTVPDNLFFGRLYCQTIAGYWLFFALGAVSVYTCLFLTIERWTAICRPFKYRMRFANKHLIKYLVLIWILGLGTSRLGTVSRTYQTKTSNMTAAKCIGTPLVEGDFIGSITVCSVSLKFFIPSGIILVLYARTIRKIIQTGKQFHGQNKREQAIRNVTKMAATASLVLIACWLPSQIYLILLKYGKAKLFSHFHNSTIVLVSINSTLNPFIYALWGRQFKIGIKSVGSRVYARWSNGLYYKVGFVSKSNRRTVSINYDDGDSITLPKSDKRAVILDNLPRDHLVELGQQVIGYWPWRVRYYPGYISRFCGYRTRKFRLRFEDRQIRCQHIYEIRMVP
;
A
#
# COMPACT_ATOMS: atom_id res chain seq x y z
N MET A 1 5.75 -24.15 -18.40
CA MET A 1 4.90 -22.94 -18.47
C MET A 1 3.53 -23.08 -17.78
N THR A 2 2.94 -24.27 -17.68
CA THR A 2 1.60 -24.44 -17.06
C THR A 2 1.55 -24.05 -15.57
N TYR A 3 2.55 -24.43 -14.77
CA TYR A 3 2.61 -24.10 -13.34
C TYR A 3 2.73 -22.60 -13.05
N MET A 4 3.39 -21.83 -13.94
CA MET A 4 3.54 -20.38 -13.78
C MET A 4 2.19 -19.66 -13.82
N LYS A 5 1.22 -20.19 -14.58
CA LYS A 5 -0.14 -19.63 -14.64
C LYS A 5 -0.90 -19.80 -13.33
N PHE A 6 -0.81 -20.98 -12.73
CA PHE A 6 -1.42 -21.26 -11.45
C PHE A 6 -0.86 -20.38 -10.32
N ILE A 7 0.40 -19.95 -10.43
CA ILE A 7 1.05 -19.08 -9.44
C ILE A 7 0.83 -17.58 -9.75
N ALA A 8 1.02 -17.16 -11.01
CA ALA A 8 0.97 -15.75 -11.38
C ALA A 8 -0.45 -15.16 -11.33
N THR A 9 -1.47 -15.96 -11.67
CA THR A 9 -2.88 -15.51 -11.66
C THR A 9 -3.35 -15.02 -10.29
N PRO A 10 -3.22 -15.79 -9.19
CA PRO A 10 -3.63 -15.31 -7.87
C PRO A 10 -2.80 -14.11 -7.40
N ILE A 11 -1.51 -14.05 -7.73
CA ILE A 11 -0.65 -12.91 -7.40
C ILE A 11 -1.15 -11.65 -8.13
N ALA A 12 -1.44 -11.75 -9.43
CA ALA A 12 -1.96 -10.64 -10.22
C ALA A 12 -3.31 -10.15 -9.69
N SER A 13 -4.25 -11.06 -9.42
CA SER A 13 -5.55 -10.73 -8.82
C SER A 13 -5.40 -10.04 -7.47
N LEU A 14 -4.52 -10.56 -6.61
CA LEU A 14 -4.27 -9.96 -5.31
C LEU A 14 -3.64 -8.56 -5.45
N ALA A 15 -2.69 -8.37 -6.37
CA ALA A 15 -2.07 -7.08 -6.64
C ALA A 15 -3.12 -6.06 -7.09
N VAL A 16 -4.02 -6.45 -7.99
CA VAL A 16 -5.10 -5.58 -8.49
C VAL A 16 -6.07 -5.22 -7.36
N LEU A 17 -6.64 -6.21 -6.67
CA LEU A 17 -7.67 -5.98 -5.65
C LEU A 17 -7.13 -5.15 -4.48
N SER A 18 -5.94 -5.49 -3.98
CA SER A 18 -5.35 -4.81 -2.83
C SER A 18 -4.97 -3.36 -3.17
N ASN A 19 -4.37 -3.10 -4.33
CA ASN A 19 -3.98 -1.74 -4.72
C ASN A 19 -5.15 -0.86 -5.17
N ILE A 20 -6.20 -1.42 -5.80
CA ILE A 20 -7.47 -0.69 -6.02
C ILE A 20 -8.02 -0.19 -4.69
N GLY A 21 -8.04 -1.05 -3.66
CA GLY A 21 -8.48 -0.68 -2.32
C GLY A 21 -7.69 0.50 -1.75
N VAL A 22 -6.36 0.50 -1.90
CA VAL A 22 -5.49 1.61 -1.47
C VAL A 22 -5.81 2.89 -2.24
N VAL A 23 -5.95 2.82 -3.57
CA VAL A 23 -6.27 3.98 -4.42
C VAL A 23 -7.61 4.59 -4.02
N ILE A 24 -8.67 3.77 -3.93
CA ILE A 24 -10.01 4.23 -3.51
C ILE A 24 -9.95 4.88 -2.13
N LEU A 25 -9.23 4.28 -1.18
CA LEU A 25 -9.12 4.80 0.18
C LEU A 25 -8.50 6.20 0.19
N PHE A 26 -7.45 6.42 -0.59
CA PHE A 26 -6.75 7.72 -0.66
C PHE A 26 -7.58 8.77 -1.40
N LEU A 27 -8.27 8.38 -2.49
CA LEU A 27 -9.15 9.27 -3.23
C LEU A 27 -10.37 9.70 -2.39
N ARG A 28 -10.92 8.81 -1.55
CA ARG A 28 -11.98 9.17 -0.58
C ARG A 28 -11.47 10.07 0.55
N ASN A 29 -10.18 9.99 0.89
CA ASN A 29 -9.56 10.74 1.98
C ASN A 29 -8.55 11.78 1.45
N THR A 30 -8.97 12.63 0.51
CA THR A 30 -8.10 13.62 -0.17
C THR A 30 -7.30 14.52 0.77
N ILE A 31 -7.76 14.74 2.00
CA ILE A 31 -7.01 15.48 3.03
C ILE A 31 -5.65 14.84 3.37
N TRP A 32 -5.50 13.52 3.19
CA TRP A 32 -4.24 12.80 3.36
C TRP A 32 -3.21 13.16 2.30
N LEU A 33 -3.66 13.54 1.09
CA LEU A 33 -2.79 13.95 -0.02
C LEU A 33 -2.11 15.31 0.20
N LYS A 34 -2.48 16.04 1.27
CA LYS A 34 -1.72 17.21 1.74
C LYS A 34 -0.34 16.85 2.29
N LYS A 35 -0.04 15.55 2.44
CA LYS A 35 1.26 15.05 2.89
C LYS A 35 2.04 14.46 1.71
N PRO A 36 3.27 14.94 1.42
CA PRO A 36 4.08 14.46 0.30
C PRO A 36 4.27 12.94 0.27
N TYR A 37 4.63 12.32 1.40
CA TYR A 37 4.76 10.86 1.49
C TYR A 37 3.49 10.09 1.09
N ASN A 38 2.30 10.63 1.34
CA ASN A 38 1.05 9.99 0.94
C ASN A 38 0.81 10.05 -0.57
N VAL A 39 1.33 11.09 -1.24
CA VAL A 39 1.29 11.20 -2.70
C VAL A 39 2.19 10.12 -3.33
N PHE A 40 3.39 9.90 -2.79
CA PHE A 40 4.27 8.81 -3.25
C PHE A 40 3.68 7.43 -3.00
N ILE A 41 3.02 7.21 -1.86
CA ILE A 41 2.33 5.93 -1.57
C ILE A 41 1.17 5.69 -2.54
N LEU A 42 0.38 6.72 -2.84
CA LEU A 42 -0.70 6.62 -3.83
C LEU A 42 -0.15 6.34 -5.23
N HIS A 43 0.94 7.01 -5.62
CA HIS A 43 1.62 6.77 -6.90
C HIS A 43 2.17 5.33 -6.99
N LEU A 44 2.74 4.82 -5.90
CA LEU A 44 3.21 3.44 -5.82
C LEU A 44 2.03 2.45 -5.95
N ALA A 45 0.92 2.68 -5.25
CA ALA A 45 -0.29 1.86 -5.39
C ALA A 45 -0.87 1.89 -6.82
N PHE A 46 -0.86 3.04 -7.48
CA PHE A 46 -1.27 3.12 -8.89
C PHE A 46 -0.32 2.33 -9.80
N THR A 47 0.99 2.44 -9.59
CA THR A 47 2.02 1.71 -10.35
C THR A 47 1.89 0.20 -10.17
N ASP A 48 1.67 -0.26 -8.94
CA ASP A 48 1.47 -1.68 -8.61
C ASP A 48 0.13 -2.22 -9.14
N LEU A 49 -0.93 -1.40 -9.13
CA LEU A 49 -2.20 -1.73 -9.77
C LEU A 49 -2.00 -1.95 -11.28
N THR A 50 -1.33 -1.02 -11.96
CA THR A 50 -1.02 -1.16 -13.39
C THR A 50 -0.15 -2.39 -13.65
N THR A 51 0.81 -2.68 -12.75
CA THR A 51 1.64 -3.89 -12.82
C THR A 51 0.80 -5.15 -12.72
N GLY A 52 -0.13 -5.22 -11.77
CA GLY A 52 -1.06 -6.34 -11.62
C GLY A 52 -1.97 -6.55 -12.84
N ILE A 53 -2.51 -5.47 -13.41
CA ILE A 53 -3.29 -5.54 -14.66
C ILE A 53 -2.43 -6.07 -15.81
N LEU A 54 -1.20 -5.57 -15.94
CA LEU A 54 -0.27 -6.00 -16.97
C LEU A 54 0.11 -7.48 -16.82
N MET A 55 0.32 -7.95 -15.59
CA MET A 55 0.57 -9.37 -15.31
C MET A 55 -0.59 -10.27 -15.75
N SER A 56 -1.83 -9.81 -15.54
CA SER A 56 -3.02 -10.56 -15.96
C SER A 56 -3.10 -10.74 -17.47
N ILE A 57 -2.67 -9.75 -18.26
CA ILE A 57 -2.73 -9.81 -19.73
C ILE A 57 -1.42 -10.30 -20.38
N ALA A 58 -0.30 -10.31 -19.66
CA ALA A 58 0.99 -10.66 -20.21
C ALA A 58 1.05 -12.16 -20.59
N PRO A 59 1.42 -12.48 -21.84
CA PRO A 59 1.45 -13.87 -22.31
C PRO A 59 2.46 -14.68 -21.51
N GLY A 60 2.11 -15.91 -21.12
CA GLY A 60 3.01 -16.81 -20.40
C GLY A 60 3.10 -16.58 -18.88
N LEU A 61 2.56 -15.47 -18.36
CA LEU A 61 2.30 -15.28 -16.93
C LEU A 61 0.92 -15.83 -16.56
N SER A 62 -0.17 -15.14 -16.93
CA SER A 62 -1.52 -15.54 -16.51
C SER A 62 -2.38 -16.10 -17.66
N PHE A 63 -2.24 -15.61 -18.89
CA PHE A 63 -3.03 -16.06 -20.04
C PHE A 63 -2.25 -16.92 -21.05
N LYS A 64 -2.98 -17.74 -21.84
CA LYS A 64 -2.42 -18.33 -23.08
C LYS A 64 -2.03 -17.19 -24.03
N PRO A 65 -1.00 -17.36 -24.88
CA PRO A 65 -0.63 -16.32 -25.83
C PRO A 65 -1.87 -15.95 -26.67
N THR A 66 -2.34 -14.71 -26.52
CA THR A 66 -3.30 -14.12 -27.43
C THR A 66 -2.68 -14.07 -28.82
N THR A 67 -3.51 -14.21 -29.84
CA THR A 67 -3.11 -13.92 -31.21
C THR A 67 -2.50 -12.52 -31.25
N VAL A 68 -1.31 -12.40 -31.82
CA VAL A 68 -0.67 -11.10 -32.00
C VAL A 68 -1.59 -10.28 -32.91
N PRO A 69 -1.87 -9.00 -32.59
CA PRO A 69 -2.68 -8.16 -33.47
C PRO A 69 -2.12 -8.15 -34.89
N ASP A 70 -2.98 -8.39 -35.88
CA ASP A 70 -2.57 -8.42 -37.30
C ASP A 70 -2.24 -7.02 -37.84
N ASN A 71 -2.75 -5.96 -37.21
CA ASN A 71 -2.36 -4.59 -37.54
C ASN A 71 -0.90 -4.33 -37.19
N LEU A 72 -0.11 -3.84 -38.15
CA LEU A 72 1.34 -3.61 -38.00
C LEU A 72 1.71 -2.72 -36.80
N PHE A 73 0.97 -1.64 -36.57
CA PHE A 73 1.24 -0.71 -35.47
C PHE A 73 0.94 -1.36 -34.11
N PHE A 74 -0.26 -1.92 -33.95
CA PHE A 74 -0.67 -2.58 -32.71
C PHE A 74 0.14 -3.85 -32.42
N GLY A 75 0.52 -4.60 -33.46
CA GLY A 75 1.37 -5.78 -33.37
C GLY A 75 2.78 -5.45 -32.89
N ARG A 76 3.41 -4.39 -33.44
CA ARG A 76 4.71 -3.89 -32.94
C ARG A 76 4.61 -3.43 -31.49
N LEU A 77 3.61 -2.64 -31.16
CA LEU A 77 3.39 -2.15 -29.80
C LEU A 77 3.23 -3.32 -28.83
N TYR A 78 2.38 -4.30 -29.14
CA TYR A 78 2.17 -5.49 -28.33
C TYR A 78 3.45 -6.30 -28.13
N CYS A 79 4.19 -6.58 -29.21
CA CYS A 79 5.43 -7.37 -29.13
C CYS A 79 6.51 -6.67 -28.30
N GLN A 80 6.68 -5.35 -28.46
CA GLN A 80 7.72 -4.59 -27.78
C GLN A 80 7.39 -4.31 -26.31
N THR A 81 6.11 -4.12 -25.96
CA THR A 81 5.71 -3.68 -24.63
C THR A 81 5.20 -4.81 -23.74
N ILE A 82 4.19 -5.57 -24.21
CA ILE A 82 3.48 -6.60 -23.44
C ILE A 82 4.18 -7.95 -23.57
N ALA A 83 4.32 -8.49 -24.78
CA ALA A 83 4.94 -9.80 -24.99
C ALA A 83 6.46 -9.79 -24.72
N GLY A 84 7.10 -8.64 -24.86
CA GLY A 84 8.51 -8.41 -24.52
C GLY A 84 8.75 -8.12 -23.02
N TYR A 85 7.69 -8.01 -22.21
CA TYR A 85 7.73 -7.65 -20.79
C TYR A 85 8.45 -6.32 -20.46
N TRP A 86 8.80 -5.49 -21.46
CA TRP A 86 9.47 -4.22 -21.23
C TRP A 86 8.66 -3.33 -20.28
N LEU A 87 7.35 -3.22 -20.51
CA LEU A 87 6.49 -2.37 -19.69
C LEU A 87 6.39 -2.89 -18.25
N PHE A 88 6.41 -4.21 -18.05
CA PHE A 88 6.38 -4.84 -16.72
C PHE A 88 7.63 -4.47 -15.92
N PHE A 89 8.81 -4.63 -16.52
CA PHE A 89 10.05 -4.23 -15.86
C PHE A 89 10.18 -2.71 -15.69
N ALA A 90 9.63 -1.93 -16.63
CA ALA A 90 9.61 -0.48 -16.54
C ALA A 90 8.76 0.04 -15.38
N LEU A 91 7.58 -0.52 -15.15
CA LEU A 91 6.75 -0.20 -13.98
C LEU A 91 7.46 -0.57 -12.67
N GLY A 92 8.20 -1.67 -12.66
CA GLY A 92 9.05 -2.01 -11.53
C GLY A 92 10.17 -1.01 -11.25
N ALA A 93 10.85 -0.53 -12.30
CA ALA A 93 11.85 0.55 -12.16
C ALA A 93 11.19 1.85 -11.66
N VAL A 94 9.98 2.18 -12.14
CA VAL A 94 9.18 3.29 -11.61
C VAL A 94 8.96 3.11 -10.10
N SER A 95 8.59 1.91 -9.63
CA SER A 95 8.45 1.62 -8.19
C SER A 95 9.77 1.80 -7.41
N VAL A 96 10.91 1.38 -7.96
CA VAL A 96 12.24 1.61 -7.35
C VAL A 96 12.52 3.11 -7.17
N TYR A 97 12.29 3.91 -8.21
CA TYR A 97 12.48 5.36 -8.15
C TYR A 97 11.46 6.03 -7.21
N THR A 98 10.21 5.57 -7.17
CA THR A 98 9.23 6.04 -6.18
C THR A 98 9.70 5.77 -4.75
N CYS A 99 10.22 4.58 -4.47
CA CYS A 99 10.84 4.25 -3.18
C CYS A 99 12.05 5.13 -2.87
N LEU A 100 12.89 5.43 -3.87
CA LEU A 100 14.03 6.35 -3.71
C LEU A 100 13.56 7.75 -3.30
N PHE A 101 12.60 8.33 -4.03
CA PHE A 101 12.07 9.67 -3.72
C PHE A 101 11.33 9.70 -2.38
N LEU A 102 10.55 8.65 -2.06
CA LEU A 102 9.95 8.49 -0.74
C LEU A 102 11.02 8.44 0.35
N THR A 103 12.13 7.74 0.13
CA THR A 103 13.26 7.67 1.08
C THR A 103 13.93 9.03 1.27
N ILE A 104 14.21 9.76 0.19
CA ILE A 104 14.76 11.13 0.24
C ILE A 104 13.81 12.05 1.02
N GLU A 105 12.51 11.91 0.80
CA GLU A 105 11.48 12.69 1.48
C GLU A 105 11.44 12.39 2.98
N ARG A 106 11.46 11.11 3.38
CA ARG A 106 11.53 10.68 4.79
C ARG A 106 12.81 11.16 5.46
N TRP A 107 13.96 10.99 4.80
CA TRP A 107 15.25 11.45 5.30
C TRP A 107 15.26 12.97 5.49
N THR A 108 14.74 13.73 4.53
CA THR A 108 14.68 15.20 4.62
C THR A 108 13.74 15.63 5.75
N ALA A 109 12.59 14.97 5.92
CA ALA A 109 11.63 15.27 6.99
C ALA A 109 12.22 15.11 8.40
N ILE A 110 13.08 14.11 8.60
CA ILE A 110 13.67 13.78 9.90
C ILE A 110 15.00 14.51 10.12
N CYS A 111 15.90 14.48 9.14
CA CYS A 111 17.26 14.98 9.30
C CYS A 111 17.37 16.49 8.98
N ARG A 112 16.45 17.05 8.20
CA ARG A 112 16.51 18.45 7.71
C ARG A 112 15.11 19.13 7.72
N PRO A 113 14.48 19.30 8.89
CA PRO A 113 13.07 19.74 9.01
C PRO A 113 12.80 21.12 8.40
N PHE A 114 13.76 22.06 8.45
CA PHE A 114 13.62 23.38 7.82
C PHE A 114 13.61 23.30 6.29
N LYS A 115 14.50 22.49 5.70
CA LYS A 115 14.57 22.29 4.24
C LYS A 115 13.38 21.47 3.71
N TYR A 116 12.81 20.60 4.54
CA TYR A 116 11.67 19.76 4.16
C TYR A 116 10.48 20.58 3.65
N ARG A 117 10.10 21.66 4.36
CA ARG A 117 8.95 22.50 3.98
C ARG A 117 9.11 23.15 2.60
N MET A 118 10.34 23.52 2.23
CA MET A 118 10.64 24.15 0.95
C MET A 118 10.77 23.12 -0.17
N ARG A 119 11.49 22.01 0.07
CA ARG A 119 11.79 21.02 -0.97
C ARG A 119 10.56 20.17 -1.33
N PHE A 120 9.80 19.71 -0.35
CA PHE A 120 8.63 18.85 -0.55
C PHE A 120 7.31 19.61 -0.42
N ALA A 121 7.27 20.85 -0.92
CA ALA A 121 6.00 21.54 -1.13
C ALA A 121 5.19 20.83 -2.24
N ASN A 122 3.86 20.79 -2.11
CA ASN A 122 2.99 20.06 -3.05
C ASN A 122 3.20 20.46 -4.52
N LYS A 123 3.50 21.73 -4.78
CA LYS A 123 3.80 22.24 -6.14
C LYS A 123 5.00 21.55 -6.82
N HIS A 124 5.95 21.01 -6.06
CA HIS A 124 7.11 20.31 -6.62
C HIS A 124 6.87 18.82 -6.83
N LEU A 125 5.81 18.24 -6.26
CA LEU A 125 5.60 16.79 -6.30
C LEU A 125 5.35 16.29 -7.72
N ILE A 126 4.60 17.03 -8.53
CA ILE A 126 4.36 16.67 -9.95
C ILE A 126 5.69 16.55 -10.70
N LYS A 127 6.64 17.48 -10.49
CA LYS A 127 7.99 17.41 -11.09
C LYS A 127 8.71 16.12 -10.68
N TYR A 128 8.63 15.71 -9.42
CA TYR A 128 9.25 14.46 -8.97
C TYR A 128 8.57 13.23 -9.58
N LEU A 129 7.25 13.21 -9.68
CA LEU A 129 6.52 12.11 -10.32
C LEU A 129 6.85 11.99 -11.81
N VAL A 130 6.92 13.10 -12.54
CA VAL A 130 7.35 13.11 -13.96
C VAL A 130 8.78 12.58 -14.10
N LEU A 131 9.70 13.03 -13.23
CA LEU A 131 11.08 12.55 -13.24
C LEU A 131 11.17 11.04 -12.94
N ILE A 132 10.39 10.53 -11.99
CA ILE A 132 10.29 9.10 -11.68
C ILE A 132 9.90 8.29 -12.92
N TRP A 133 8.89 8.74 -13.67
CA TRP A 133 8.46 8.07 -14.90
C TRP A 133 9.54 8.10 -15.98
N ILE A 134 10.17 9.26 -16.22
CA ILE A 134 11.26 9.39 -17.19
C ILE A 134 12.41 8.44 -16.85
N LEU A 135 12.83 8.40 -15.59
CA LEU A 135 13.91 7.53 -15.12
C LEU A 135 13.52 6.05 -15.23
N GLY A 136 12.31 5.67 -14.81
CA GLY A 136 11.84 4.28 -14.83
C GLY A 136 11.72 3.73 -16.26
N LEU A 137 11.06 4.47 -17.15
CA LEU A 137 10.89 4.08 -18.55
C LEU A 137 12.22 4.10 -19.31
N GLY A 138 13.01 5.16 -19.14
CA GLY A 138 14.29 5.36 -19.84
C GLY A 138 15.31 4.29 -19.48
N THR A 139 15.56 4.07 -18.18
CA THR A 139 16.55 3.08 -17.75
C THR A 139 16.15 1.64 -18.09
N SER A 140 14.85 1.35 -18.13
CA SER A 140 14.34 0.03 -18.54
C SER A 140 14.42 -0.19 -20.05
N ARG A 141 14.31 0.87 -20.86
CA ARG A 141 14.48 0.75 -22.32
C ARG A 141 15.91 0.40 -22.71
N LEU A 142 16.90 0.88 -21.98
CA LEU A 142 18.33 0.64 -22.28
C LEU A 142 18.73 -0.84 -22.18
N GLY A 143 18.09 -1.65 -21.32
CA GLY A 143 18.56 -3.00 -20.99
C GLY A 143 17.66 -4.16 -21.40
N THR A 144 16.54 -3.92 -22.09
CA THR A 144 15.57 -5.00 -22.39
C THR A 144 15.80 -5.62 -23.77
N VAL A 145 15.79 -6.95 -23.80
CA VAL A 145 15.74 -7.75 -25.03
C VAL A 145 14.48 -7.39 -25.80
N SER A 146 14.64 -6.75 -26.96
CA SER A 146 13.51 -6.38 -27.78
C SER A 146 12.92 -7.63 -28.44
N ARG A 147 11.60 -7.75 -28.43
CA ARG A 147 10.89 -8.65 -29.35
C ARG A 147 10.42 -7.84 -30.55
N THR A 148 10.61 -8.37 -31.74
CA THR A 148 10.14 -7.76 -32.98
C THR A 148 8.87 -8.43 -33.47
N TYR A 149 8.06 -7.65 -34.18
CA TYR A 149 6.84 -8.12 -34.81
C TYR A 149 7.18 -8.73 -36.17
N GLN A 150 6.76 -9.98 -36.39
CA GLN A 150 6.82 -10.66 -37.67
C GLN A 150 5.43 -10.70 -38.29
N THR A 151 5.29 -10.02 -39.43
CA THR A 151 4.06 -9.99 -40.22
C THR A 151 3.68 -11.41 -40.69
N LYS A 152 2.37 -11.67 -40.78
CA LYS A 152 1.84 -12.93 -41.33
C LYS A 152 2.26 -13.09 -42.79
N THR A 153 2.92 -14.20 -43.12
CA THR A 153 3.22 -14.62 -44.50
C THR A 153 2.24 -15.71 -44.96
N SER A 154 2.22 -16.05 -46.26
CA SER A 154 1.35 -17.10 -46.84
C SER A 154 1.43 -18.44 -46.11
N ASN A 155 2.61 -18.78 -45.57
CA ASN A 155 2.85 -20.03 -44.82
C ASN A 155 2.57 -19.92 -43.31
N MET A 156 2.00 -18.81 -42.82
CA MET A 156 1.74 -18.58 -41.39
C MET A 156 0.25 -18.37 -41.12
N THR A 157 -0.28 -19.02 -40.08
CA THR A 157 -1.68 -18.87 -39.66
C THR A 157 -1.96 -17.54 -38.96
N ALA A 158 -0.97 -16.97 -38.27
CA ALA A 158 -1.04 -15.68 -37.55
C ALA A 158 0.33 -15.00 -37.42
N ALA A 159 0.33 -13.68 -37.21
CA ALA A 159 1.54 -12.92 -36.87
C ALA A 159 2.17 -13.39 -35.54
N LYS A 160 3.49 -13.19 -35.38
CA LYS A 160 4.25 -13.68 -34.21
C LYS A 160 5.23 -12.63 -33.66
N CYS A 161 5.49 -12.70 -32.35
CA CYS A 161 6.55 -11.93 -31.72
C CYS A 161 7.83 -12.78 -31.62
N ILE A 162 8.83 -12.47 -32.45
CA ILE A 162 10.12 -13.16 -32.45
C ILE A 162 11.10 -12.43 -31.53
N GLY A 163 11.92 -13.19 -30.80
CA GLY A 163 13.02 -12.61 -30.06
C GLY A 163 14.10 -12.19 -31.04
N THR A 164 14.58 -10.95 -30.97
CA THR A 164 15.85 -10.63 -31.63
C THR A 164 16.96 -11.32 -30.84
N PRO A 165 17.92 -12.01 -31.48
CA PRO A 165 19.07 -12.52 -30.77
C PRO A 165 19.68 -11.39 -29.95
N LEU A 166 20.00 -11.68 -28.69
CA LEU A 166 20.77 -10.80 -27.82
C LEU A 166 22.06 -10.51 -28.57
N VAL A 167 22.13 -9.37 -29.27
CA VAL A 167 23.27 -9.02 -30.11
C VAL A 167 24.55 -9.26 -29.31
N GLU A 168 25.36 -10.17 -29.83
CA GLU A 168 26.64 -10.57 -29.26
C GLU A 168 27.58 -9.36 -29.34
N GLY A 169 28.34 -9.12 -28.26
CA GLY A 169 29.27 -7.99 -28.19
C GLY A 169 29.33 -7.32 -26.82
N ASP A 170 30.55 -6.95 -26.44
CA ASP A 170 30.90 -6.35 -25.14
C ASP A 170 30.19 -5.02 -24.89
N PHE A 171 29.94 -4.25 -25.95
CA PHE A 171 29.22 -2.98 -25.88
C PHE A 171 27.80 -3.14 -25.31
N ILE A 172 27.08 -4.19 -25.74
CA ILE A 172 25.70 -4.44 -25.31
C ILE A 172 25.66 -5.10 -23.93
N GLY A 173 26.71 -5.85 -23.57
CA GLY A 173 26.95 -6.29 -22.19
C GLY A 173 27.07 -5.09 -21.25
N SER A 174 27.92 -4.13 -21.62
CA SER A 174 28.14 -2.89 -20.87
C SER A 174 26.87 -2.07 -20.72
N ILE A 175 26.06 -1.93 -21.79
CA ILE A 175 24.76 -1.26 -21.73
C ILE A 175 23.80 -1.97 -20.76
N THR A 176 23.77 -3.31 -20.76
CA THR A 176 22.91 -4.08 -19.85
C THR A 176 23.31 -3.86 -18.40
N VAL A 177 24.61 -3.93 -18.08
CA VAL A 177 25.14 -3.67 -16.74
C VAL A 177 24.86 -2.23 -16.30
N CYS A 178 25.05 -1.26 -17.20
CA CYS A 178 24.75 0.15 -16.95
C CYS A 178 23.25 0.35 -16.66
N SER A 179 22.37 -0.21 -17.48
CA SER A 179 20.92 -0.17 -17.29
C SER A 179 20.52 -0.76 -15.94
N VAL A 180 21.03 -1.95 -15.58
CA VAL A 180 20.73 -2.59 -14.29
C VAL A 180 21.26 -1.78 -13.11
N SER A 181 22.44 -1.19 -13.26
CA SER A 181 23.05 -0.36 -12.22
C SER A 181 22.26 0.91 -11.96
N LEU A 182 21.87 1.63 -13.03
CA LEU A 182 21.08 2.84 -12.95
C LEU A 182 19.66 2.58 -12.43
N LYS A 183 19.00 1.53 -12.93
CA LYS A 183 17.60 1.25 -12.56
C LYS A 183 17.44 0.65 -11.17
N PHE A 184 18.46 -0.05 -10.64
CA PHE A 184 18.32 -0.81 -9.40
C PHE A 184 19.46 -0.62 -8.40
N PHE A 185 20.72 -0.95 -8.74
CA PHE A 185 21.79 -1.00 -7.74
C PHE A 185 22.12 0.37 -7.14
N ILE A 186 22.24 1.41 -7.97
CA ILE A 186 22.51 2.78 -7.49
C ILE A 186 21.33 3.31 -6.65
N PRO A 187 20.07 3.29 -7.12
CA PRO A 187 18.92 3.66 -6.31
C PRO A 187 18.84 2.89 -4.98
N SER A 188 19.04 1.57 -5.00
CA SER A 188 18.99 0.71 -3.81
C SER A 188 20.08 1.05 -2.82
N GLY A 189 21.32 1.28 -3.28
CA GLY A 189 22.42 1.73 -2.43
C GLY A 189 22.12 3.06 -1.75
N ILE A 190 21.57 4.04 -2.49
CA ILE A 190 21.15 5.32 -1.92
C ILE A 190 20.04 5.12 -0.88
N ILE A 191 19.02 4.30 -1.17
CA ILE A 191 17.94 3.98 -0.25
C ILE A 191 18.49 3.43 1.08
N LEU A 192 19.38 2.43 1.00
CA LEU A 192 19.97 1.79 2.18
C LEU A 192 20.78 2.79 3.02
N VAL A 193 21.63 3.60 2.39
CA VAL A 193 22.45 4.62 3.07
C VAL A 193 21.57 5.67 3.75
N LEU A 194 20.53 6.17 3.06
CA LEU A 194 19.65 7.19 3.60
C LEU A 194 18.78 6.67 4.75
N TYR A 195 18.27 5.44 4.67
CA TYR A 195 17.55 4.85 5.79
C TYR A 195 18.46 4.55 6.98
N ALA A 196 19.69 4.08 6.76
CA ALA A 196 20.67 3.90 7.82
C ALA A 196 20.93 5.23 8.56
N ARG A 197 21.15 6.33 7.82
CA ARG A 197 21.29 7.68 8.40
C ARG A 197 20.04 8.13 9.15
N THR A 198 18.86 7.87 8.59
CA THR A 198 17.57 8.22 9.20
C THR A 198 17.35 7.47 10.53
N ILE A 199 17.62 6.17 10.56
CA ILE A 199 17.48 5.33 11.75
C ILE A 199 18.45 5.78 12.84
N ARG A 200 19.74 6.02 12.51
CA ARG A 200 20.71 6.57 13.47
C ARG A 200 20.22 7.87 14.10
N LYS A 201 19.69 8.79 13.27
CA LYS A 201 19.14 10.06 13.78
C LYS A 201 17.93 9.86 14.70
N ILE A 202 17.02 8.95 14.34
CA ILE A 202 15.86 8.60 15.19
C ILE A 202 16.32 8.06 16.55
N ILE A 203 17.34 7.19 16.58
CA ILE A 203 17.86 6.60 17.82
C ILE A 203 18.51 7.68 18.69
N GLN A 204 19.35 8.54 18.10
CA GLN A 204 20.01 9.63 18.83
C GLN A 204 19.00 10.58 19.47
N THR A 205 18.00 11.05 18.71
CA THR A 205 16.97 11.96 19.23
C THR A 205 16.00 11.26 20.18
N GLY A 206 15.79 9.95 20.03
CA GLY A 206 14.99 9.14 20.97
C GLY A 206 15.62 8.98 22.35
N LYS A 207 16.95 9.04 22.47
CA LYS A 207 17.65 9.02 23.76
C LYS A 207 17.60 10.35 24.51
N GLN A 208 17.42 11.47 23.80
CA GLN A 208 17.43 12.83 24.39
C GLN A 208 16.07 13.32 24.91
N PHE A 209 14.94 12.72 24.51
CA PHE A 209 13.62 13.20 24.90
C PHE A 209 12.79 12.11 25.59
N HIS A 210 12.61 12.25 26.91
CA HIS A 210 11.84 11.33 27.78
C HIS A 210 10.30 11.54 27.70
N GLY A 211 9.79 12.19 26.66
CA GLY A 211 8.36 12.37 26.42
C GLY A 211 8.02 12.23 24.95
N GLN A 212 7.42 11.11 24.54
CA GLN A 212 7.10 10.88 23.13
C GLN A 212 5.86 11.67 22.70
N ASN A 213 6.08 12.72 21.90
CA ASN A 213 4.99 13.44 21.25
C ASN A 213 4.28 12.51 20.23
N LYS A 214 2.94 12.40 20.31
CA LYS A 214 2.12 11.56 19.40
C LYS A 214 2.39 11.84 17.91
N ARG A 215 2.78 13.09 17.59
CA ARG A 215 3.15 13.52 16.23
C ARG A 215 4.48 12.90 15.77
N GLU A 216 5.48 12.85 16.63
CA GLU A 216 6.79 12.28 16.29
C GLU A 216 6.70 10.77 16.11
N GLN A 217 5.94 10.10 16.98
CA GLN A 217 5.70 8.67 16.83
C GLN A 217 5.00 8.34 15.51
N ALA A 218 4.05 9.17 15.07
CA ALA A 218 3.42 9.01 13.76
C ALA A 218 4.43 9.15 12.61
N ILE A 219 5.34 10.12 12.67
CA ILE A 219 6.39 10.31 11.66
C ILE A 219 7.35 9.10 11.63
N ARG A 220 7.75 8.59 12.80
CA ARG A 220 8.59 7.39 12.93
C ARG A 220 7.91 6.17 12.33
N ASN A 221 6.63 5.93 12.62
CA ASN A 221 5.89 4.80 12.08
C ASN A 221 5.76 4.85 10.55
N VAL A 222 5.47 6.02 9.99
CA VAL A 222 5.45 6.21 8.52
C VAL A 222 6.83 5.96 7.91
N THR A 223 7.90 6.35 8.59
CA THR A 223 9.27 6.12 8.11
C THR A 223 9.64 4.64 8.17
N LYS A 224 9.26 3.92 9.24
CA LYS A 224 9.44 2.47 9.35
C LYS A 224 8.68 1.74 8.24
N MET A 225 7.43 2.11 8.00
CA MET A 225 6.63 1.59 6.89
C MET A 225 7.32 1.76 5.54
N ALA A 226 7.76 2.99 5.23
CA ALA A 226 8.43 3.29 3.97
C ALA A 226 9.75 2.52 3.82
N ALA A 227 10.51 2.37 4.92
CA ALA A 227 11.72 1.56 4.95
C ALA A 227 11.42 0.08 4.71
N THR A 228 10.43 -0.50 5.41
CA THR A 228 10.01 -1.89 5.20
C THR A 228 9.57 -2.14 3.76
N ALA A 229 8.73 -1.28 3.18
CA ALA A 229 8.32 -1.39 1.78
C ALA A 229 9.51 -1.35 0.82
N SER A 230 10.46 -0.43 1.04
CA SER A 230 11.64 -0.30 0.19
C SER A 230 12.57 -1.53 0.32
N LEU A 231 12.73 -2.08 1.53
CA LEU A 231 13.56 -3.27 1.77
C LEU A 231 12.94 -4.53 1.14
N VAL A 232 11.62 -4.69 1.24
CA VAL A 232 10.89 -5.77 0.57
C VAL A 232 11.06 -5.66 -0.94
N LEU A 233 10.93 -4.46 -1.50
CA LEU A 233 11.18 -4.22 -2.92
C LEU A 233 12.59 -4.64 -3.32
N ILE A 234 13.62 -4.21 -2.58
CA ILE A 234 15.02 -4.59 -2.87
C ILE A 234 15.19 -6.11 -2.81
N ALA A 235 14.68 -6.76 -1.77
CA ALA A 235 14.79 -8.20 -1.61
C ALA A 235 14.09 -8.97 -2.74
N CYS A 236 12.92 -8.50 -3.18
CA CYS A 236 12.17 -9.14 -4.25
C CYS A 236 12.82 -8.96 -5.63
N TRP A 237 13.44 -7.81 -5.87
CA TRP A 237 14.00 -7.45 -7.18
C TRP A 237 15.45 -7.89 -7.37
N LEU A 238 16.24 -7.95 -6.29
CA LEU A 238 17.68 -8.26 -6.35
C LEU A 238 17.97 -9.57 -7.11
N PRO A 239 17.29 -10.70 -6.86
CA PRO A 239 17.56 -11.94 -7.59
C PRO A 239 17.32 -11.81 -9.09
N SER A 240 16.26 -11.10 -9.49
CA SER A 240 15.92 -10.87 -10.90
C SER A 240 16.98 -10.01 -11.59
N GLN A 241 17.51 -8.98 -10.91
CA GLN A 241 18.55 -8.12 -11.47
C GLN A 241 19.89 -8.85 -11.65
N ILE A 242 20.29 -9.67 -10.68
CA ILE A 242 21.48 -10.52 -10.80
C ILE A 242 21.29 -11.52 -11.95
N TYR A 243 20.12 -12.14 -12.03
CA TYR A 243 19.83 -13.12 -13.07
C TYR A 243 19.87 -12.52 -14.48
N LEU A 244 19.41 -11.27 -14.66
CA LEU A 244 19.50 -10.57 -15.93
C LEU A 244 20.95 -10.34 -16.39
N ILE A 245 21.85 -10.03 -15.45
CA ILE A 245 23.28 -9.90 -15.74
C ILE A 245 23.85 -11.27 -16.15
N LEU A 246 23.55 -12.33 -15.40
CA LEU A 246 24.01 -13.69 -15.71
C LEU A 246 23.50 -14.17 -17.08
N LEU A 247 22.26 -13.83 -17.44
CA LEU A 247 21.68 -14.13 -18.76
C LEU A 247 22.50 -13.48 -19.87
N LYS A 248 22.93 -12.22 -19.69
CA LYS A 248 23.69 -11.51 -20.71
C LYS A 248 25.10 -12.09 -20.92
N TYR A 249 25.73 -12.61 -19.87
CA TYR A 249 27.05 -13.25 -19.95
C TYR A 249 26.97 -14.76 -20.25
N GLY A 250 25.81 -15.28 -20.68
CA GLY A 250 25.63 -16.69 -21.03
C GLY A 250 25.75 -17.67 -19.85
N LYS A 251 25.74 -17.16 -18.61
CA LYS A 251 25.82 -17.96 -17.37
C LYS A 251 24.45 -18.41 -16.85
N ALA A 252 23.38 -17.99 -17.50
CA ALA A 252 22.01 -18.35 -17.15
C ALA A 252 21.17 -18.61 -18.41
N LYS A 253 20.00 -19.24 -18.24
CA LYS A 253 19.08 -19.59 -19.34
C LYS A 253 17.71 -18.94 -19.17
N LEU A 254 17.14 -18.40 -20.25
CA LEU A 254 15.76 -17.94 -20.24
C LEU A 254 14.80 -19.10 -19.96
N PHE A 255 13.68 -18.80 -19.31
CA PHE A 255 12.61 -19.76 -18.96
C PHE A 255 13.02 -20.94 -18.06
N SER A 256 14.22 -20.93 -17.46
CA SER A 256 14.61 -21.91 -16.44
C SER A 256 13.71 -21.81 -15.21
N HIS A 257 13.66 -22.86 -14.39
CA HIS A 257 12.94 -22.82 -13.12
C HIS A 257 13.40 -21.67 -12.22
N PHE A 258 14.70 -21.42 -12.16
CA PHE A 258 15.26 -20.33 -11.37
C PHE A 258 14.85 -18.95 -11.93
N HIS A 259 14.93 -18.75 -13.26
CA HIS A 259 14.46 -17.52 -13.90
C HIS A 259 13.01 -17.23 -13.52
N ASN A 260 12.15 -18.23 -13.71
CA ASN A 260 10.74 -18.17 -13.42
C ASN A 260 10.48 -17.82 -11.95
N SER A 261 11.21 -18.43 -11.01
CA SER A 261 11.13 -18.08 -9.58
C SER A 261 11.50 -16.62 -9.30
N THR A 262 12.52 -16.06 -9.97
CA THR A 262 12.85 -14.64 -9.81
C THR A 262 11.74 -13.70 -10.31
N ILE A 263 11.01 -14.08 -11.38
CA ILE A 263 9.86 -13.32 -11.89
C ILE A 263 8.67 -13.40 -10.94
N VAL A 264 8.40 -14.56 -10.34
CA VAL A 264 7.38 -14.73 -9.31
C VAL A 264 7.71 -13.84 -8.11
N LEU A 265 8.97 -13.81 -7.68
CA LEU A 265 9.40 -13.01 -6.54
C LEU A 265 9.21 -11.50 -6.79
N VAL A 266 9.56 -11.02 -7.98
CA VAL A 266 9.29 -9.63 -8.41
C VAL A 266 7.78 -9.34 -8.42
N SER A 267 6.98 -10.29 -8.90
CA SER A 267 5.52 -10.19 -8.94
C SER A 267 4.88 -10.05 -7.55
N ILE A 268 5.42 -10.73 -6.54
CA ILE A 268 4.93 -10.68 -5.16
C ILE A 268 5.15 -9.29 -4.54
N ASN A 269 6.19 -8.54 -4.94
CA ASN A 269 6.44 -7.20 -4.40
C ASN A 269 5.20 -6.29 -4.46
N SER A 270 4.52 -6.27 -5.61
CA SER A 270 3.35 -5.41 -5.83
C SER A 270 2.13 -5.82 -5.00
N THR A 271 2.07 -7.05 -4.47
CA THR A 271 1.00 -7.49 -3.56
C THR A 271 1.29 -7.11 -2.10
N LEU A 272 2.57 -7.05 -1.69
CA LEU A 272 2.95 -6.85 -0.30
C LEU A 272 2.76 -5.41 0.19
N ASN A 273 2.84 -4.42 -0.71
CA ASN A 273 2.78 -3.01 -0.37
C ASN A 273 1.52 -2.61 0.45
N PRO A 274 0.28 -2.95 0.04
CA PRO A 274 -0.93 -2.71 0.84
C PRO A 274 -0.89 -3.32 2.25
N PHE A 275 -0.36 -4.54 2.40
CA PHE A 275 -0.24 -5.19 3.71
C PHE A 275 0.76 -4.45 4.61
N ILE A 276 1.90 -4.02 4.06
CA ILE A 276 2.88 -3.20 4.77
C ILE A 276 2.22 -1.89 5.23
N TYR A 277 1.43 -1.24 4.37
CA TYR A 277 0.73 -0.02 4.73
C TYR A 277 -0.29 -0.23 5.85
N ALA A 278 -1.02 -1.36 5.84
CA ALA A 278 -1.98 -1.70 6.88
C ALA A 278 -1.32 -1.97 8.25
N LEU A 279 -0.16 -2.62 8.27
CA LEU A 279 0.57 -2.93 9.51
C LEU A 279 1.01 -1.66 10.25
N TRP A 280 1.58 -0.70 9.52
CA TRP A 280 2.23 0.49 10.07
C TRP A 280 1.36 1.76 10.03
N GLY A 281 0.35 1.79 9.17
CA GLY A 281 -0.48 2.97 8.91
C GLY A 281 -1.55 3.19 9.96
N ARG A 282 -1.35 4.18 10.85
CA ARG A 282 -2.45 4.70 11.68
C ARG A 282 -3.56 5.29 10.79
N GLN A 283 -3.20 5.87 9.64
CA GLN A 283 -4.15 6.40 8.66
C GLN A 283 -4.95 5.29 7.99
N PHE A 284 -4.35 4.16 7.59
CA PHE A 284 -5.09 3.00 7.08
C PHE A 284 -6.03 2.38 8.12
N LYS A 285 -5.59 2.30 9.38
CA LYS A 285 -6.44 1.90 10.52
C LYS A 285 -7.56 2.91 10.85
N ILE A 286 -7.40 4.18 10.47
CA ILE A 286 -8.40 5.26 10.58
C ILE A 286 -9.23 5.39 9.29
N GLY A 287 -8.77 4.86 8.15
CA GLY A 287 -9.50 4.79 6.89
C GLY A 287 -10.72 3.88 6.98
N ILE A 288 -10.59 2.83 7.81
CA ILE A 288 -11.69 2.00 8.30
C ILE A 288 -12.66 2.79 9.21
N LYS A 289 -12.30 4.03 9.58
CA LYS A 289 -13.07 5.00 10.40
C LYS A 289 -13.45 6.29 9.61
N SER A 290 -13.37 6.28 8.27
CA SER A 290 -13.68 7.43 7.39
C SER A 290 -15.13 7.38 6.86
N VAL A 291 -15.58 8.42 6.15
CA VAL A 291 -16.96 8.53 5.64
C VAL A 291 -17.46 7.18 5.08
N GLY A 292 -18.54 6.65 5.65
CA GLY A 292 -19.09 5.32 5.41
C GLY A 292 -18.90 4.31 6.56
N SER A 293 -18.03 4.58 7.54
CA SER A 293 -17.80 3.68 8.67
C SER A 293 -19.00 3.59 9.61
N ARG A 294 -19.32 2.37 10.04
CA ARG A 294 -20.30 2.11 11.11
C ARG A 294 -19.77 2.60 12.45
N VAL A 295 -20.55 3.45 13.10
CA VAL A 295 -20.21 4.08 14.38
C VAL A 295 -21.43 4.14 15.29
N TYR A 296 -21.14 4.22 16.59
CA TYR A 296 -22.07 4.66 17.60
C TYR A 296 -21.80 6.14 17.88
N ALA A 297 -22.79 7.00 17.65
CA ALA A 297 -22.66 8.43 17.91
C ALA A 297 -23.60 8.89 19.02
N ARG A 298 -23.08 9.78 19.86
CA ARG A 298 -23.81 10.34 21.00
C ARG A 298 -24.94 11.23 20.51
N TRP A 299 -26.13 11.03 21.06
CA TRP A 299 -27.31 11.83 20.72
C TRP A 299 -27.26 13.24 21.32
N SER A 300 -28.18 14.11 20.89
CA SER A 300 -28.25 15.52 21.32
C SER A 300 -28.37 15.71 22.83
N ASN A 301 -28.97 14.75 23.54
CA ASN A 301 -29.14 14.80 24.99
C ASN A 301 -27.96 14.18 25.78
N GLY A 302 -26.91 13.70 25.10
CA GLY A 302 -25.70 13.16 25.75
C GLY A 302 -25.85 11.77 26.40
N LEU A 303 -27.08 11.30 26.61
CA LEU A 303 -27.37 10.14 27.45
C LEU A 303 -27.30 8.79 26.73
N TYR A 304 -27.31 8.77 25.40
CA TYR A 304 -27.30 7.52 24.65
C TYR A 304 -26.60 7.64 23.30
N TYR A 305 -26.30 6.47 22.74
CA TYR A 305 -25.64 6.30 21.47
C TYR A 305 -26.55 5.52 20.51
N LYS A 306 -26.60 5.98 19.25
CA LYS A 306 -27.29 5.31 18.14
C LYS A 306 -26.28 4.84 17.10
N VAL A 307 -26.61 3.75 16.42
CA VAL A 307 -25.83 3.23 15.30
C VAL A 307 -26.09 4.08 14.06
N GLY A 308 -25.04 4.35 13.31
CA GLY A 308 -25.11 5.07 12.05
C GLY A 308 -23.83 4.93 11.26
N PHE A 309 -23.71 5.73 10.22
CA PHE A 309 -22.52 5.83 9.39
C PHE A 309 -22.02 7.27 9.33
N VAL A 310 -20.69 7.42 9.26
CA VAL A 310 -20.06 8.72 9.06
C VAL A 310 -20.46 9.25 7.68
N SER A 311 -21.22 10.35 7.60
CA SER A 311 -21.69 10.91 6.32
C SER A 311 -20.77 12.01 5.78
N LYS A 312 -20.24 12.86 6.67
CA LYS A 312 -19.26 13.91 6.32
C LYS A 312 -18.23 14.05 7.43
N SER A 313 -17.01 14.49 7.09
CA SER A 313 -15.94 14.61 8.09
C SER A 313 -14.98 15.74 7.75
N ASN A 314 -14.96 16.78 8.58
CA ASN A 314 -14.09 17.94 8.44
C ASN A 314 -12.99 17.96 9.51
N ARG A 315 -12.17 19.02 9.58
CA ARG A 315 -11.10 19.14 10.59
C ARG A 315 -11.64 19.31 12.02
N ARG A 316 -12.76 20.02 12.18
CA ARG A 316 -13.35 20.36 13.48
C ARG A 316 -14.53 19.47 13.84
N THR A 317 -15.25 18.95 12.86
CA THR A 317 -16.52 18.24 13.07
C THR A 317 -16.59 16.94 12.29
N VAL A 318 -17.49 16.05 12.71
CA VAL A 318 -17.88 14.82 12.03
C VAL A 318 -19.40 14.77 12.00
N SER A 319 -19.97 14.53 10.83
CA SER A 319 -21.40 14.37 10.64
C SER A 319 -21.72 12.88 10.49
N ILE A 320 -22.75 12.43 11.19
CA ILE A 320 -23.20 11.05 11.24
C ILE A 320 -24.64 11.03 10.76
N ASN A 321 -24.96 10.09 9.87
CA ASN A 321 -26.34 9.74 9.54
C ASN A 321 -26.67 8.44 10.27
N TYR A 322 -27.76 8.44 11.02
CA TYR A 322 -28.24 7.31 11.77
C TYR A 322 -29.09 6.38 10.90
N ASP A 323 -29.25 5.14 11.37
CA ASP A 323 -29.99 4.11 10.63
C ASP A 323 -31.49 4.41 10.51
N ASP A 324 -32.03 5.26 11.38
CA ASP A 324 -33.41 5.74 11.37
C ASP A 324 -33.61 6.98 10.48
N GLY A 325 -32.58 7.42 9.76
CA GLY A 325 -32.62 8.56 8.82
C GLY A 325 -32.24 9.90 9.43
N ASP A 326 -32.10 10.00 10.75
CA ASP A 326 -31.66 11.22 11.42
C ASP A 326 -30.18 11.54 11.14
N SER A 327 -29.75 12.77 11.41
CA SER A 327 -28.33 13.12 11.35
C SER A 327 -27.88 14.05 12.48
N ILE A 328 -26.60 13.96 12.85
CA ILE A 328 -25.98 14.86 13.83
C ILE A 328 -24.60 15.30 13.35
N THR A 329 -24.17 16.49 13.76
CA THR A 329 -22.78 16.95 13.59
C THR A 329 -22.14 17.18 14.94
N LEU A 330 -21.04 16.48 15.19
CA LEU A 330 -20.33 16.46 16.47
C LEU A 330 -18.91 17.01 16.33
N PRO A 331 -18.37 17.71 17.34
CA PRO A 331 -17.00 18.19 17.31
C PRO A 331 -16.00 17.04 17.50
N LYS A 332 -14.95 17.00 16.69
CA LYS A 332 -13.87 16.00 16.79
C LYS A 332 -12.97 16.20 18.02
N SER A 333 -13.08 17.33 18.72
CA SER A 333 -12.41 17.55 20.00
C SER A 333 -12.94 16.59 21.07
N ASP A 334 -14.22 16.22 20.99
CA ASP A 334 -14.83 15.23 21.88
C ASP A 334 -14.64 13.81 21.33
N LYS A 335 -13.63 13.11 21.85
CA LYS A 335 -13.31 11.74 21.45
C LYS A 335 -14.32 10.71 21.93
N ARG A 336 -15.18 11.06 22.89
CA ARG A 336 -16.23 10.18 23.42
C ARG A 336 -17.52 10.29 22.62
N ALA A 337 -17.68 11.34 21.82
CA ALA A 337 -18.90 11.58 21.05
C ALA A 337 -19.13 10.57 19.92
N VAL A 338 -18.06 9.96 19.37
CA VAL A 338 -18.16 8.95 18.30
C VAL A 338 -17.28 7.75 18.63
N ILE A 339 -17.92 6.60 18.79
CA ILE A 339 -17.31 5.31 19.10
C ILE A 339 -17.44 4.43 17.87
N LEU A 340 -16.42 3.64 17.56
CA LEU A 340 -16.51 2.73 16.43
C LEU A 340 -17.16 1.43 16.83
N ASP A 341 -17.88 0.86 15.88
CA ASP A 341 -18.46 -0.46 16.03
C ASP A 341 -17.39 -1.54 15.90
N ASN A 342 -16.53 -1.63 16.92
CA ASN A 342 -15.53 -2.67 17.08
C ASN A 342 -15.81 -3.42 18.38
N LEU A 343 -15.87 -4.75 18.28
CA LEU A 343 -15.98 -5.61 19.46
C LEU A 343 -14.73 -5.47 20.35
N PRO A 344 -14.90 -5.34 21.68
CA PRO A 344 -13.78 -5.37 22.61
C PRO A 344 -13.09 -6.75 22.56
N ARG A 345 -11.78 -6.78 22.83
CA ARG A 345 -11.06 -8.04 23.06
C ARG A 345 -11.07 -8.35 24.55
N ASP A 346 -11.41 -9.58 24.92
CA ASP A 346 -11.62 -10.01 26.31
C ASP A 346 -10.50 -9.59 27.28
N HIS A 347 -9.23 -9.68 26.86
CA HIS A 347 -8.06 -9.36 27.68
C HIS A 347 -7.75 -7.85 27.82
N LEU A 348 -8.45 -6.98 27.09
CA LEU A 348 -8.26 -5.51 27.13
C LEU A 348 -9.33 -4.79 27.95
N VAL A 349 -10.24 -5.54 28.58
CA VAL A 349 -11.39 -5.00 29.30
C VAL A 349 -11.09 -4.96 30.80
N GLU A 350 -10.73 -3.78 31.29
CA GLU A 350 -10.34 -3.56 32.70
C GLU A 350 -11.53 -3.10 33.56
N LEU A 351 -11.45 -3.32 34.88
CA LEU A 351 -12.41 -2.75 35.83
C LEU A 351 -12.26 -1.22 35.84
N GLY A 352 -13.38 -0.51 35.91
CA GLY A 352 -13.43 0.96 35.81
C GLY A 352 -13.42 1.50 34.38
N GLN A 353 -13.23 0.65 33.36
CA GLN A 353 -13.24 1.06 31.97
C GLN A 353 -14.60 1.63 31.55
N GLN A 354 -14.59 2.80 30.90
CA GLN A 354 -15.79 3.40 30.31
C GLN A 354 -16.21 2.65 29.05
N VAL A 355 -17.51 2.34 28.98
CA VAL A 355 -18.13 1.58 27.90
C VAL A 355 -19.53 2.12 27.62
N ILE A 356 -20.05 1.79 26.45
CA ILE A 356 -21.49 1.88 26.17
C ILE A 356 -22.06 0.47 26.16
N GLY A 357 -23.24 0.28 26.76
CA GLY A 357 -23.92 -1.02 26.87
C GLY A 357 -25.30 -1.00 26.24
N TYR A 358 -25.70 -2.12 25.63
CA TYR A 358 -27.02 -2.31 25.04
C TYR A 358 -28.13 -2.34 26.10
N TRP A 359 -29.28 -1.73 25.84
CA TRP A 359 -30.43 -1.83 26.72
C TRP A 359 -31.53 -2.69 26.08
N PRO A 360 -31.91 -3.84 26.67
CA PRO A 360 -33.01 -4.66 26.16
C PRO A 360 -34.28 -3.84 25.96
N TRP A 361 -34.97 -4.07 24.85
CA TRP A 361 -36.20 -3.35 24.44
C TRP A 361 -35.98 -1.91 23.97
N ARG A 362 -34.73 -1.46 23.82
CA ARG A 362 -34.38 -0.17 23.19
C ARG A 362 -33.31 -0.37 22.13
N VAL A 363 -33.39 0.38 21.04
CA VAL A 363 -32.39 0.35 19.94
C VAL A 363 -31.14 1.19 20.28
N ARG A 364 -30.92 1.50 21.56
CA ARG A 364 -29.98 2.52 22.04
C ARG A 364 -28.99 1.94 23.03
N TYR A 365 -27.78 2.48 23.01
CA TYR A 365 -26.71 2.12 23.94
C TYR A 365 -26.51 3.24 24.95
N TYR A 366 -26.23 2.89 26.20
CA TYR A 366 -26.11 3.83 27.31
C TYR A 366 -24.70 3.84 27.89
N PRO A 367 -24.17 5.00 28.29
CA PRO A 367 -22.86 5.10 28.91
C PRO A 367 -22.84 4.46 30.30
N GLY A 368 -21.72 3.84 30.63
CA GLY A 368 -21.48 3.24 31.92
C GLY A 368 -20.03 2.84 32.09
N TYR A 369 -19.75 2.12 33.16
CA TYR A 369 -18.43 1.57 33.44
C TYR A 369 -18.51 0.14 33.92
N ILE A 370 -17.42 -0.58 33.71
CA ILE A 370 -17.31 -1.98 34.13
C ILE A 370 -16.99 -2.02 35.61
N SER A 371 -17.89 -2.60 36.40
CA SER A 371 -17.76 -2.68 37.86
C SER A 371 -17.21 -4.02 38.34
N ARG A 372 -17.55 -5.13 37.66
CA ARG A 372 -17.11 -6.48 38.03
C ARG A 372 -17.25 -7.44 36.84
N PHE A 373 -16.56 -8.58 36.88
CA PHE A 373 -16.84 -9.71 35.99
C PHE A 373 -18.03 -10.52 36.54
N CYS A 374 -19.01 -10.83 35.70
CA CYS A 374 -20.14 -11.70 36.08
C CYS A 374 -19.82 -13.19 35.85
N GLY A 375 -18.83 -13.50 35.01
CA GLY A 375 -18.32 -14.86 34.81
C GLY A 375 -17.28 -14.91 33.70
N TYR A 376 -16.08 -15.42 34.00
CA TYR A 376 -14.97 -15.48 33.04
C TYR A 376 -15.26 -16.44 31.87
N ARG A 377 -15.92 -17.59 32.14
CA ARG A 377 -16.30 -18.56 31.10
C ARG A 377 -17.44 -18.07 30.19
N THR A 378 -18.29 -17.18 30.69
CA THR A 378 -19.46 -16.67 29.96
C THR A 378 -19.22 -15.32 29.29
N ARG A 379 -18.02 -14.74 29.42
CA ARG A 379 -17.63 -13.44 28.85
C ARG A 379 -18.63 -12.31 29.17
N LYS A 380 -19.19 -12.34 30.38
CA LYS A 380 -20.14 -11.34 30.88
C LYS A 380 -19.52 -10.35 31.85
N PHE A 381 -19.79 -9.07 31.64
CA PHE A 381 -19.30 -7.94 32.42
C PHE A 381 -20.45 -7.23 33.12
N ARG A 382 -20.29 -6.89 34.40
CA ARG A 382 -21.23 -6.10 35.17
C ARG A 382 -21.04 -4.62 34.83
N LEU A 383 -21.92 -4.09 34.00
CA LEU A 383 -22.03 -2.66 33.72
C LEU A 383 -22.80 -1.96 34.83
N ARG A 384 -22.25 -0.85 35.32
CA ARG A 384 -22.97 0.14 36.09
C ARG A 384 -23.18 1.36 35.20
N PHE A 385 -24.43 1.63 34.89
CA PHE A 385 -24.83 2.77 34.07
C PHE A 385 -24.81 4.06 34.88
N GLU A 386 -24.70 5.19 34.19
CA GLU A 386 -24.68 6.52 34.82
C GLU A 386 -26.00 6.84 35.57
N ASP A 387 -27.11 6.22 35.19
CA ASP A 387 -28.40 6.28 35.88
C ASP A 387 -28.48 5.35 37.12
N ARG A 388 -27.33 4.83 37.58
CA ARG A 388 -27.14 3.94 38.73
C ARG A 388 -27.70 2.53 38.58
N GLN A 389 -28.26 2.15 37.44
CA GLN A 389 -28.68 0.78 37.20
C GLN A 389 -27.48 -0.15 36.93
N ILE A 390 -27.63 -1.42 37.29
CA ILE A 390 -26.56 -2.42 37.19
C ILE A 390 -27.05 -3.63 36.40
N ARG A 391 -26.31 -4.06 35.38
CA ARG A 391 -26.63 -5.26 34.57
C ARG A 391 -25.39 -6.03 34.15
N CYS A 392 -25.52 -7.34 34.02
CA CYS A 392 -24.50 -8.18 33.38
C CYS A 392 -24.75 -8.23 31.87
N GLN A 393 -23.75 -7.84 31.08
CA GLN A 393 -23.82 -7.83 29.62
C GLN A 393 -22.75 -8.72 29.01
N HIS A 394 -23.09 -9.38 27.91
CA HIS A 394 -22.12 -10.13 27.13
C HIS A 394 -21.17 -9.17 26.40
N ILE A 395 -19.97 -9.63 26.06
CA ILE A 395 -18.98 -8.81 25.33
C ILE A 395 -19.50 -8.23 23.99
N TYR A 396 -20.50 -8.87 23.38
CA TYR A 396 -21.10 -8.44 22.12
C TYR A 396 -22.04 -7.24 22.29
N GLU A 397 -22.51 -7.00 23.51
CA GLU A 397 -23.47 -5.96 23.87
C GLU A 397 -22.78 -4.67 24.34
N ILE A 398 -21.43 -4.65 24.37
CA ILE A 398 -20.65 -3.52 24.86
C ILE A 398 -19.71 -2.97 23.79
N ARG A 399 -19.41 -1.67 23.85
CA ARG A 399 -18.34 -1.03 23.06
C ARG A 399 -17.49 -0.14 23.96
N MET A 400 -16.18 -0.11 23.71
CA MET A 400 -15.21 0.65 24.51
C MET A 400 -15.27 2.14 24.18
N VAL A 401 -15.32 2.98 25.21
CA VAL A 401 -15.19 4.44 25.05
C VAL A 401 -13.70 4.82 25.08
N PRO A 402 -13.15 5.56 24.08
CA PRO A 402 -11.73 5.90 24.00
C PRO A 402 -11.18 6.90 25.03
#